data_AF-A0A1V2M7P3-F1
#
_entry.id   AF-A0A1V2M7P3-F1
#
_cell.length_a   1.000
_cell.length_b   1.000
_cell.length_c   1.000
_cell.angle_alpha   90.00
_cell.angle_beta   90.00
_cell.angle_gamma   90.00
#
_symmetry.space_group_name_H-M   'P 1'
#
loop_
_entity.id
_entity.type
_entity.pdbx_description
1 polymer ?
#
loop_
_entity_poly.entity_id
_entity_poly.type
_entity_poly.pdbx_seq_one_letter_code
_entity_poly.pdbx_strand_id
1 'polypeptide(L)'
;MNKSYHQVIKKLHFDMHTPSHIKDVGKDLDINAYVEAIKLSGAESVTLFVRCAYGFAYAQTKIAFPHPNMNEDIFAKICSALRKENIDVTAYIAACVLSDEELAQKNLYN
;
A
#
# COMPACT_ATOMS: atom_id res chain seq x y z
N MET A 1 16.79 -0.25 -18.25
CA MET A 1 15.43 0.34 -18.32
C MET A 1 14.47 -0.74 -17.89
N ASN A 2 13.58 -0.44 -16.95
CA ASN A 2 12.56 -1.40 -16.53
C ASN A 2 11.60 -1.69 -17.69
N LYS A 3 11.04 -2.90 -17.69
CA LYS A 3 10.03 -3.31 -18.66
C LYS A 3 8.83 -2.36 -18.56
N SER A 4 8.20 -2.04 -19.69
CA SER A 4 6.91 -1.35 -19.63
C SER A 4 5.88 -2.25 -18.91
N TYR A 5 4.86 -1.66 -18.30
CA TYR A 5 3.87 -2.45 -17.53
C TYR A 5 3.17 -3.56 -18.34
N HIS A 6 3.00 -3.38 -19.66
CA HIS A 6 2.43 -4.40 -20.55
C HIS A 6 3.38 -5.55 -20.89
N GLN A 7 4.69 -5.37 -20.65
CA GLN A 7 5.73 -6.39 -20.84
C GLN A 7 6.01 -7.19 -19.55
N VAL A 8 5.52 -6.73 -18.40
CA VAL A 8 5.65 -7.41 -17.11
C VAL A 8 4.70 -8.59 -17.06
N ILE A 9 5.23 -9.80 -16.84
CA ILE A 9 4.44 -11.04 -16.79
C ILE A 9 4.31 -11.54 -15.35
N LYS A 10 5.36 -11.39 -14.53
CA LYS A 10 5.36 -11.83 -13.13
C LYS A 10 5.03 -10.67 -12.19
N LYS A 11 3.80 -10.63 -11.71
CA LYS A 11 3.29 -9.58 -10.82
C LYS A 11 2.92 -10.17 -9.47
N LEU A 12 3.37 -9.53 -8.40
CA LEU A 12 2.94 -9.85 -7.05
C LEU A 12 1.93 -8.81 -6.59
N HIS A 13 0.77 -9.23 -6.11
CA HIS A 13 -0.26 -8.33 -5.59
C HIS A 13 -0.41 -8.56 -4.10
N PHE A 14 -0.06 -7.57 -3.29
CA PHE A 14 -0.32 -7.61 -1.86
C PHE A 14 -1.73 -7.16 -1.58
N ASP A 15 -2.55 -8.07 -1.07
CA ASP A 15 -3.86 -7.71 -0.55
C ASP A 15 -3.67 -6.98 0.79
N MET A 16 -4.10 -5.72 0.83
CA MET A 16 -4.02 -4.86 2.02
C MET A 16 -5.40 -4.30 2.34
N HIS A 17 -6.34 -5.16 2.72
CA HIS A 17 -7.61 -4.76 3.29
C HIS A 17 -7.58 -4.87 4.82
N THR A 18 -6.97 -3.89 5.48
CA THR A 18 -6.82 -3.86 6.94
C THR A 18 -7.97 -3.06 7.58
N PRO A 19 -8.85 -3.70 8.39
CA PRO A 19 -9.90 -2.99 9.10
C PRO A 19 -9.36 -2.07 10.21
N SER A 20 -10.12 -1.03 10.56
CA SER A 20 -9.74 0.01 11.54
C SER A 20 -9.38 -0.51 12.94
N HIS A 21 -9.88 -1.68 13.34
CA HIS A 21 -9.61 -2.25 14.67
C HIS A 21 -8.25 -2.95 14.77
N ILE A 22 -7.59 -3.22 13.63
CA ILE A 22 -6.25 -3.80 13.61
C ILE A 22 -5.25 -2.73 14.02
N LYS A 23 -4.48 -3.03 15.05
CA LYS A 23 -3.46 -2.14 15.62
C LYS A 23 -2.10 -2.38 14.97
N ASP A 24 -1.17 -1.45 15.20
CA ASP A 24 0.25 -1.61 14.86
C ASP A 24 0.52 -1.94 13.38
N VAL A 25 -0.26 -1.34 12.47
CA VAL A 25 -0.15 -1.59 11.03
C VAL A 25 1.23 -1.17 10.54
N GLY A 26 2.00 -2.17 10.07
CA GLY A 26 3.36 -1.99 9.57
C GLY A 26 4.46 -1.85 10.63
N LYS A 27 4.13 -1.93 11.93
CA LYS A 27 5.08 -1.70 13.02
C LYS A 27 6.35 -2.57 12.94
N ASP A 28 6.18 -3.85 12.62
CA ASP A 28 7.25 -4.84 12.55
C ASP A 28 7.73 -5.10 11.11
N LEU A 29 7.46 -4.17 10.18
CA LEU A 29 7.91 -4.29 8.79
C LEU A 29 9.45 -4.18 8.72
N ASP A 30 10.10 -5.33 8.60
CA ASP A 30 11.49 -5.42 8.18
C ASP A 30 11.57 -5.20 6.67
N ILE A 31 11.99 -4.00 6.29
CA ILE A 31 12.06 -3.60 4.90
C ILE A 31 13.11 -4.38 4.10
N ASN A 32 14.19 -4.83 4.75
CA ASN A 32 15.26 -5.57 4.07
C ASN A 32 14.79 -6.99 3.78
N ALA A 33 14.19 -7.65 4.77
CA ALA A 33 13.58 -8.98 4.59
C ALA A 33 12.46 -8.95 3.55
N TYR A 34 11.65 -7.89 3.54
CA TYR A 34 10.61 -7.70 2.52
C TYR A 34 11.22 -7.63 1.11
N VAL A 35 12.20 -6.76 0.89
CA VAL A 35 12.87 -6.60 -0.41
C VAL A 35 13.53 -7.90 -0.86
N GLU A 36 14.19 -8.62 0.06
CA GLU A 36 14.82 -9.91 -0.23
C GLU A 36 13.77 -10.94 -0.67
N ALA A 37 12.63 -11.02 0.02
CA ALA A 37 11.53 -11.90 -0.35
C ALA A 37 10.97 -11.59 -1.74
N ILE A 38 10.83 -10.30 -2.11
CA ILE A 38 10.42 -9.91 -3.47
C ILE A 38 11.45 -10.38 -4.50
N LYS A 39 12.75 -10.19 -4.25
CA LYS A 39 13.80 -10.63 -5.17
C LYS A 39 13.80 -12.15 -5.36
N LEU A 40 13.67 -12.91 -4.26
CA LEU A 40 13.57 -14.37 -4.28
C LEU A 40 12.35 -14.88 -5.04
N SER A 41 11.23 -14.17 -4.98
CA SER A 41 10.01 -14.52 -5.74
C SER A 41 10.19 -14.41 -7.25
N GLY A 42 11.19 -13.63 -7.71
CA GLY A 42 11.39 -13.31 -9.11
C GLY A 42 10.30 -12.43 -9.71
N ALA A 43 9.49 -11.75 -8.87
CA ALA A 43 8.51 -10.77 -9.33
C ALA A 43 9.20 -9.61 -10.06
N GLU A 44 8.56 -9.18 -11.15
CA GLU A 44 9.03 -8.09 -12.00
C GLU A 44 8.34 -6.76 -11.64
N SER A 45 7.16 -6.84 -11.02
CA SER A 45 6.48 -5.70 -10.41
C SER A 45 5.69 -6.14 -9.17
N VAL A 46 5.58 -5.21 -8.23
CA VAL A 46 4.81 -5.38 -7.00
C VAL A 46 3.64 -4.39 -7.00
N THR A 47 2.42 -4.88 -6.84
CA THR A 47 1.24 -4.05 -6.63
C THR A 47 1.05 -3.82 -5.12
N LEU A 48 0.98 -2.55 -4.74
CA LEU A 48 0.79 -2.09 -3.36
C LEU A 48 -0.35 -1.10 -3.27
N PHE A 49 -1.08 -1.18 -2.17
CA PHE A 49 -2.22 -0.32 -1.93
C PHE A 49 -1.76 1.06 -1.48
N VAL A 50 -2.15 2.08 -2.24
CA VAL A 50 -2.18 3.45 -1.75
C VAL A 50 -3.44 3.67 -0.93
N ARG A 51 -4.59 3.17 -1.40
CA ARG A 51 -5.91 3.21 -0.73
C ARG A 51 -6.67 1.90 -0.96
N CYS A 52 -7.24 1.33 0.09
CA CYS A 52 -8.02 0.09 0.04
C CYS A 52 -9.54 0.33 -0.01
N ALA A 53 -10.29 -0.76 -0.21
CA ALA A 53 -11.75 -0.72 -0.31
C ALA A 53 -12.45 -0.37 1.02
N TYR A 54 -11.77 -0.45 2.17
CA TYR A 54 -12.28 0.09 3.44
C TYR A 54 -12.10 1.61 3.57
N GLY A 55 -11.52 2.26 2.57
CA GLY A 55 -11.32 3.71 2.54
C GLY A 55 -9.96 4.16 3.03
N PHE A 56 -9.23 3.32 3.78
CA PHE A 56 -7.95 3.69 4.34
C PHE A 56 -6.81 3.74 3.33
N ALA A 57 -5.95 4.74 3.53
CA ALA A 57 -4.69 4.92 2.84
C ALA A 57 -3.53 4.35 3.65
N TYR A 58 -2.56 3.79 2.94
CA TYR A 58 -1.29 3.32 3.50
C TYR A 58 -0.13 4.25 3.18
N ALA A 59 -0.45 5.40 2.59
CA ALA A 59 0.43 6.55 2.43
C ALA A 59 -0.01 7.66 3.37
N GLN A 60 0.93 8.45 3.88
CA GLN A 60 0.60 9.71 4.54
C GLN A 60 0.17 10.70 3.46
N THR A 61 -1.10 11.10 3.48
CA THR A 61 -1.68 11.95 2.44
C THR A 61 -2.78 12.84 3.00
N LYS A 62 -3.08 13.93 2.29
CA LYS A 62 -4.22 14.83 2.55
C LYS A 62 -5.48 14.46 1.78
N ILE A 63 -5.37 13.56 0.80
CA ILE A 63 -6.43 13.27 -0.17
C ILE A 63 -7.32 12.10 0.29
N ALA A 64 -6.73 11.15 1.03
CA ALA A 64 -7.42 10.00 1.61
C ALA A 64 -7.08 9.90 3.10
N PHE A 65 -7.80 9.05 3.83
CA PHE A 65 -7.59 8.90 5.27
C PHE A 65 -6.53 7.85 5.56
N PRO A 66 -5.37 8.21 6.13
CA PRO A 66 -4.41 7.21 6.55
C PRO A 66 -5.05 6.22 7.53
N HIS A 67 -4.65 4.95 7.45
CA HIS A 67 -5.13 3.94 8.39
C HIS A 67 -4.86 4.39 9.84
N PRO A 68 -5.86 4.38 10.74
CA PRO A 68 -5.76 5.04 12.04
C PRO A 68 -4.67 4.47 12.96
N ASN A 69 -4.33 3.19 12.78
CA ASN A 69 -3.27 2.53 13.54
C ASN A 69 -1.97 2.31 12.74
N MET A 70 -1.75 3.09 11.68
CA MET A 70 -0.51 3.08 10.93
C MET A 70 0.37 4.25 11.38
N ASN A 71 1.50 3.94 12.01
CA ASN A 71 2.36 4.96 12.64
C ASN A 71 3.44 5.52 11.70
N GLU A 72 3.63 4.93 10.53
CA GLU A 72 4.60 5.37 9.52
C GLU A 72 4.02 5.25 8.10
N ASP A 73 4.58 5.95 7.14
CA ASP A 73 4.19 5.81 5.72
C ASP A 73 4.78 4.52 5.12
N ILE A 74 4.06 3.41 5.28
CA ILE A 74 4.52 2.10 4.80
C ILE A 74 4.60 2.05 3.27
N PHE A 75 3.70 2.74 2.56
CA PHE A 75 3.71 2.78 1.11
C PHE A 75 4.98 3.46 0.60
N ALA A 76 5.33 4.63 1.12
CA ALA A 76 6.54 5.37 0.75
C ALA A 76 7.81 4.62 1.15
N LYS A 77 7.82 3.97 2.33
CA LYS A 77 8.94 3.14 2.81
C LYS A 77 9.22 1.98 1.84
N ILE A 78 8.19 1.25 1.44
CA ILE A 78 8.33 0.13 0.49
C ILE A 78 8.74 0.62 -0.91
N CYS A 79 8.08 1.66 -1.43
CA CYS A 79 8.42 2.24 -2.72
C CYS A 79 9.89 2.67 -2.79
N SER A 80 10.37 3.34 -1.74
CA SER A 80 11.75 3.82 -1.66
C SER A 80 12.77 2.68 -1.64
N ALA A 81 12.43 1.56 -0.99
CA ALA A 81 13.31 0.40 -0.92
C ALA A 81 13.34 -0.39 -2.24
N LEU A 82 12.18 -0.71 -2.81
CA LEU A 82 12.09 -1.43 -4.09
C LEU A 82 12.69 -0.63 -5.26
N ARG A 83 12.56 0.69 -5.24
CA ARG A 83 13.18 1.57 -6.25
C ARG A 83 14.70 1.46 -6.28
N LYS A 84 15.36 1.27 -5.13
CA LYS A 84 16.83 1.08 -5.05
C LYS A 84 17.27 -0.20 -5.77
N GLU A 85 16.40 -1.20 -5.81
CA GLU A 85 16.63 -2.49 -6.45
C GLU A 85 16.10 -2.54 -7.90
N ASN A 86 15.66 -1.41 -8.46
CA ASN A 86 15.01 -1.33 -9.78
C ASN A 86 13.73 -2.18 -9.92
N ILE A 87 13.01 -2.43 -8.82
CA ILE A 87 11.72 -3.14 -8.86
C ILE A 87 10.59 -2.12 -8.92
N ASP A 88 9.72 -2.24 -9.93
CA ASP A 88 8.61 -1.30 -10.12
C ASP A 88 7.44 -1.60 -9.19
N VAL A 89 6.88 -0.52 -8.61
CA VAL A 89 5.65 -0.58 -7.82
C VAL A 89 4.47 -0.11 -8.65
N THR A 90 3.44 -0.93 -8.72
CA THR A 90 2.12 -0.54 -9.23
C THR A 90 1.27 -0.05 -8.06
N ALA A 91 0.94 1.23 -8.06
CA ALA A 91 0.08 1.84 -7.04
C ALA A 91 -1.38 1.44 -7.28
N TYR A 92 -1.97 0.69 -6.35
CA TYR A 92 -3.38 0.35 -6.35
C TYR A 92 -4.19 1.39 -5.56
N ILE A 93 -5.25 1.92 -6.18
CA ILE A 93 -6.18 2.85 -5.55
C ILE A 93 -7.59 2.30 -5.74
N ALA A 94 -8.25 1.94 -4.64
CA ALA A 94 -9.68 1.65 -4.67
C ALA A 94 -10.47 2.95 -4.91
N ALA A 95 -11.25 2.96 -6.00
CA ALA A 95 -12.19 4.02 -6.34
C ALA A 95 -13.56 3.73 -5.71
N CYS A 96 -13.63 3.74 -4.38
CA CYS A 96 -14.86 3.58 -3.60
C CYS A 96 -15.31 4.92 -2.99
N VAL A 97 -16.62 5.04 -2.75
CA VAL A 97 -17.20 6.10 -1.89
C VAL A 97 -16.55 6.08 -0.50
N LEU A 98 -16.75 7.15 0.26
CA LEU A 98 -16.27 7.19 1.64
C LEU A 98 -16.87 6.00 2.41
N SER A 99 -16.02 5.25 3.12
CA SER A 99 -16.50 4.23 4.05
C SER A 99 -17.26 4.88 5.21
N ASP A 100 -18.05 4.09 5.91
CA ASP A 100 -18.72 4.50 7.15
C ASP A 100 -17.74 5.15 8.15
N GLU A 101 -16.55 4.58 8.29
CA GLU A 101 -15.50 5.08 9.16
C GLU A 101 -14.95 6.44 8.66
N GLU A 102 -14.75 6.60 7.35
CA GLU A 102 -14.36 7.87 6.73
C GLU A 102 -15.44 8.95 6.91
N LEU A 103 -16.73 8.60 6.79
CA LEU A 103 -17.86 9.49 7.02
C LEU A 103 -17.95 9.93 8.48
N ALA A 104 -17.74 9.00 9.43
CA ALA A 104 -17.70 9.27 10.87
C ALA A 104 -16.64 10.31 11.19
N GLN A 105 -15.43 10.09 10.70
CA GLN A 105 -14.27 10.90 11.05
C GLN A 105 -14.36 12.32 10.50
N LYS A 106 -15.06 12.53 9.38
CA LYS A 106 -15.30 13.87 8.80
C LYS A 106 -16.59 14.54 9.26
N ASN A 107 -17.37 13.93 10.16
CA ASN A 107 -18.71 14.39 10.52
C ASN A 107 -19.60 14.61 9.28
N LEU A 108 -19.52 13.68 8.32
CA LEU A 108 -20.31 13.68 7.09
C LEU A 108 -21.46 12.68 7.12
N TYR A 109 -21.75 12.10 8.30
CA TYR A 109 -23.01 11.39 8.50
C TYR A 109 -24.17 12.37 8.43
N ASN A 110 -25.09 12.12 7.50
CA ASN A 110 -26.37 12.81 7.40
C ASN A 110 -27.34 12.29 8.47
#